data_AF-L1PNX4-F1
#
_entry.id   AF-L1PNX4-F1
#
_cell.length_a   1.000
_cell.length_b   1.000
_cell.length_c   1.000
_cell.angle_alpha   90.00
_cell.angle_beta   90.00
_cell.angle_gamma   90.00
#
_symmetry.space_group_name_H-M   'P 1'
#
loop_
_entity.id
_entity.type
_entity.pdbx_description
1 polymer ?
#
loop_
_entity_poly.entity_id
_entity_poly.type
_entity_poly.pdbx_seq_one_letter_code
_entity_poly.pdbx_strand_id
1 'polypeptide(L)'
;MKLIKNLQKDTYLLLMIVALVVISCSKNDNNSIDTESPILATITKIETTAFDTTTITWDLTTDGQTDAKELTYQLLWQMRGSSEVKNSGTPKALFSTYKLTGLTEKTTYRVWVKVWDKAGNTTEYPAQEFTTPAKPINPTGLDTTNYIQLTTEKKVGEIISFFIDGDKIDKKGFWIDFNNNGKWDEGIDVLPKFEGYLDYTLKSQTFRIYGKVIELICAYRELTDLNISHNPFLRKLFVENNKLPSIKNLEHITALSLDSHTMLNSTLPTNLSFLDITETTAIPAFDVKAFTNLKELLINRCKSIHSLDLSQNPQLVRL
;
A
#
# COMPACT_ATOMS: atom_id res chain seq x y z
N MET A 1 9.15 -59.33 -60.11
CA MET A 1 9.30 -58.61 -58.82
C MET A 1 8.25 -57.51 -58.78
N LYS A 2 7.24 -57.65 -57.90
CA LYS A 2 6.08 -56.77 -57.61
C LYS A 2 5.14 -56.44 -58.80
N LEU A 3 4.01 -57.12 -59.00
CA LEU A 3 2.73 -57.11 -58.26
C LEU A 3 2.00 -55.75 -58.19
N ILE A 4 0.82 -55.71 -58.84
CA ILE A 4 -0.50 -55.28 -58.30
C ILE A 4 -0.76 -53.75 -58.21
N LYS A 5 -1.85 -53.14 -58.71
CA LYS A 5 -3.14 -53.65 -59.23
C LYS A 5 -3.85 -52.60 -60.12
N ASN A 6 -4.43 -53.11 -61.20
CA ASN A 6 -5.64 -52.63 -61.91
C ASN A 6 -6.82 -52.43 -60.92
N LEU A 7 -7.60 -51.35 -61.00
CA LEU A 7 -8.76 -51.04 -61.88
C LEU A 7 -10.13 -51.45 -61.29
N GLN A 8 -11.07 -50.49 -61.33
CA GLN A 8 -12.54 -50.56 -61.36
C GLN A 8 -13.34 -51.02 -60.11
N LYS A 9 -14.24 -50.15 -59.61
CA LYS A 9 -15.70 -50.24 -59.86
C LYS A 9 -16.53 -49.19 -59.10
N ASP A 10 -17.49 -48.64 -59.82
CA ASP A 10 -18.89 -48.36 -59.44
C ASP A 10 -19.21 -47.38 -58.29
N THR A 11 -19.81 -46.25 -58.71
CA THR A 11 -21.09 -45.69 -58.22
C THR A 11 -21.15 -45.19 -56.77
N TYR A 12 -21.30 -43.87 -56.58
CA TYR A 12 -22.47 -43.31 -55.87
C TYR A 12 -22.70 -41.84 -56.26
N LEU A 13 -23.96 -41.62 -56.63
CA LEU A 13 -24.64 -40.41 -57.01
C LEU A 13 -24.97 -39.56 -55.76
N LEU A 14 -24.71 -38.25 -55.78
CA LEU A 14 -25.66 -37.30 -55.19
C LEU A 14 -25.60 -35.95 -55.92
N LEU A 15 -26.57 -35.75 -56.80
CA LEU A 15 -27.06 -34.44 -57.24
C LEU A 15 -27.63 -33.69 -56.01
N MET A 16 -27.45 -32.37 -55.93
CA MET A 16 -28.52 -31.44 -56.33
C MET A 16 -28.12 -29.96 -56.25
N ILE A 17 -28.13 -29.35 -57.44
CA ILE A 17 -28.76 -28.08 -57.83
C ILE A 17 -28.18 -26.77 -57.30
N VAL A 18 -27.44 -26.13 -58.21
CA VAL A 18 -27.31 -24.67 -58.33
C VAL A 18 -28.61 -24.11 -58.90
N ALA A 19 -29.37 -23.36 -58.11
CA ALA A 19 -30.46 -22.53 -58.62
C ALA A 19 -29.96 -21.09 -58.74
N LEU A 20 -29.50 -20.74 -59.95
CA LEU A 20 -29.35 -19.36 -60.37
C LEU A 20 -30.77 -18.83 -60.64
N VAL A 21 -31.30 -18.03 -59.72
CA VAL A 21 -32.53 -17.28 -59.96
C VAL A 21 -32.14 -15.82 -60.16
N VAL A 22 -32.10 -15.42 -61.43
CA VAL A 22 -32.09 -14.03 -61.84
C VAL A 22 -33.56 -13.57 -61.77
N ILE A 23 -33.94 -12.90 -60.68
CA ILE A 23 -35.19 -12.14 -60.64
C ILE A 23 -34.85 -10.66 -60.77
N SER A 24 -35.25 -10.16 -61.94
CA SER A 24 -35.51 -8.77 -62.29
C SER A 24 -36.22 -8.00 -61.18
N CYS A 25 -35.84 -6.74 -61.02
CA CYS A 25 -36.41 -5.75 -60.10
C CYS A 25 -37.94 -5.82 -59.95
N SER A 26 -38.41 -6.00 -58.72
CA SER A 26 -39.50 -5.18 -58.19
C SER A 26 -39.03 -4.58 -56.86
N LYS A 27 -39.10 -3.25 -56.75
CA LYS A 27 -39.19 -2.60 -55.45
C LYS A 27 -40.53 -3.04 -54.86
N ASN A 28 -40.53 -4.17 -54.17
CA ASN A 28 -41.54 -4.42 -53.17
C ASN A 28 -41.08 -3.64 -51.94
N ASP A 29 -41.83 -2.60 -51.59
CA ASP A 29 -41.89 -2.06 -50.24
C ASP A 29 -42.56 -3.12 -49.33
N ASN A 30 -42.01 -4.33 -49.30
CA ASN A 30 -42.21 -5.25 -48.20
C ASN A 30 -41.34 -4.68 -47.10
N ASN A 31 -41.96 -3.94 -46.19
CA ASN A 31 -41.41 -3.64 -44.89
C ASN A 31 -41.24 -4.97 -44.14
N SER A 32 -40.24 -5.75 -44.54
CA SER A 32 -39.74 -6.89 -43.79
C SER A 32 -39.32 -6.33 -42.45
N ILE A 33 -40.12 -6.59 -41.43
CA ILE A 33 -39.78 -6.19 -40.09
C ILE A 33 -38.54 -6.99 -39.73
N ASP A 34 -37.42 -6.29 -39.54
CA ASP A 34 -36.19 -6.91 -39.09
C ASP A 34 -36.41 -7.51 -37.70
N THR A 35 -36.25 -8.83 -37.60
CA THR A 35 -36.39 -9.60 -36.36
C THR A 35 -35.07 -10.18 -35.88
N GLU A 36 -33.98 -9.95 -36.62
CA GLU A 36 -32.65 -10.46 -36.25
C GLU A 36 -32.04 -9.52 -35.21
N SER A 37 -31.35 -10.08 -34.21
CA SER A 37 -30.63 -9.26 -33.23
C SER A 37 -29.18 -9.08 -33.65
N PRO A 38 -28.53 -7.96 -33.29
CA PRO A 38 -27.11 -7.76 -33.56
C PRO A 38 -26.26 -8.95 -33.12
N ILE A 39 -25.20 -9.28 -33.87
CA ILE A 39 -24.35 -10.42 -33.54
C ILE A 39 -23.66 -10.20 -32.17
N LEU A 40 -23.55 -11.26 -31.37
CA LEU A 40 -22.86 -11.23 -30.08
C LEU A 40 -21.37 -10.94 -30.26
N ALA A 41 -20.86 -9.97 -29.51
CA ALA A 41 -19.42 -9.71 -29.36
C ALA A 41 -19.04 -9.60 -27.88
N THR A 42 -17.87 -9.01 -27.57
CA THR A 42 -17.31 -8.98 -26.21
C THR A 42 -16.71 -7.63 -25.83
N ILE A 43 -16.58 -7.41 -24.52
CA ILE A 43 -15.67 -6.41 -23.97
C ILE A 43 -14.25 -6.95 -24.14
N THR A 44 -13.37 -6.16 -24.78
CA THR A 44 -12.01 -6.55 -25.12
C THR A 44 -10.97 -6.07 -24.13
N LYS A 45 -11.27 -4.97 -23.41
CA LYS A 45 -10.32 -4.38 -22.46
C LYS A 45 -11.01 -3.66 -21.32
N ILE A 46 -10.48 -3.85 -20.11
CA ILE A 46 -10.83 -3.12 -18.90
C ILE A 46 -9.54 -2.58 -18.29
N GLU A 47 -9.39 -1.26 -18.25
CA GLU A 47 -8.21 -0.58 -17.70
C GLU A 47 -8.59 0.22 -16.46
N THR A 48 -8.26 -0.32 -15.29
CA THR A 48 -8.52 0.32 -13.99
C THR A 48 -7.21 0.84 -13.41
N THR A 49 -6.84 2.07 -13.74
CA THR A 49 -5.57 2.68 -13.31
C THR A 49 -5.70 3.64 -12.13
N ALA A 50 -6.93 4.00 -11.73
CA ALA A 50 -7.19 4.89 -10.60
C ALA A 50 -8.28 4.29 -9.70
N PHE A 51 -8.34 4.75 -8.45
CA PHE A 51 -9.29 4.25 -7.45
C PHE A 51 -10.75 4.60 -7.76
N ASP A 52 -10.99 5.59 -8.60
CA ASP A 52 -12.31 6.14 -8.92
C ASP A 52 -12.63 6.17 -10.42
N THR A 53 -11.76 5.64 -11.30
CA THR A 53 -11.99 5.61 -12.75
C THR A 53 -11.54 4.31 -13.41
N THR A 54 -12.27 3.92 -14.45
CA THR A 54 -11.96 2.74 -15.28
C THR A 54 -12.33 3.03 -16.74
N THR A 55 -11.48 2.66 -17.69
CA THR A 55 -11.80 2.71 -19.13
C THR A 55 -12.17 1.32 -19.62
N ILE A 56 -13.31 1.21 -20.31
CA ILE A 56 -13.83 -0.03 -20.89
C ILE A 56 -13.83 0.10 -22.40
N THR A 57 -13.35 -0.92 -23.11
CA THR A 57 -13.33 -0.99 -24.57
C THR A 57 -13.97 -2.30 -25.02
N TRP A 58 -14.74 -2.27 -26.10
CA TRP A 58 -15.43 -3.42 -26.67
C TRP A 58 -15.39 -3.40 -28.20
N ASP A 59 -15.61 -4.57 -28.79
CA ASP A 59 -15.69 -4.69 -30.25
C ASP A 59 -17.02 -4.16 -30.76
N LEU A 60 -16.99 -3.47 -31.91
CA LEU A 60 -18.21 -3.20 -32.67
C LEU A 60 -18.67 -4.51 -33.34
N THR A 61 -19.97 -4.65 -33.53
CA THR A 61 -20.58 -5.84 -34.15
C THR A 61 -21.30 -5.49 -35.46
N THR A 62 -21.83 -6.52 -36.12
CA THR A 62 -22.62 -6.43 -37.34
C THR A 62 -24.00 -7.04 -37.13
N ASP A 63 -24.92 -6.74 -38.02
CA ASP A 63 -26.26 -7.31 -38.06
C ASP A 63 -26.60 -7.72 -39.51
N GLY A 64 -27.52 -8.69 -39.67
CA GLY A 64 -27.88 -9.24 -40.98
C GLY A 64 -28.68 -8.25 -41.86
N GLN A 65 -29.40 -7.31 -41.25
CA GLN A 65 -30.30 -6.38 -41.93
C GLN A 65 -30.00 -4.90 -41.63
N THR A 66 -29.42 -4.59 -40.48
CA THR A 66 -29.02 -3.23 -40.07
C THR A 66 -27.53 -2.97 -40.39
N ASP A 67 -27.24 -1.84 -41.04
CA ASP A 67 -25.87 -1.40 -41.31
C ASP A 67 -25.11 -1.20 -39.98
N ALA A 68 -23.86 -1.68 -39.90
CA ALA A 68 -23.03 -1.59 -38.69
C ALA A 68 -22.89 -0.15 -38.15
N LYS A 69 -22.97 0.88 -39.01
CA LYS A 69 -22.91 2.29 -38.59
C LYS A 69 -24.22 2.80 -37.96
N GLU A 70 -25.33 2.09 -38.16
CA GLU A 70 -26.64 2.40 -37.57
C GLU A 70 -26.86 1.65 -36.24
N LEU A 71 -26.03 0.65 -35.92
CA LEU A 71 -26.04 0.00 -34.61
C LEU A 71 -25.66 0.99 -33.52
N THR A 72 -26.44 1.02 -32.44
CA THR A 72 -26.18 1.89 -31.29
C THR A 72 -25.81 1.08 -30.06
N TYR A 73 -24.89 1.62 -29.27
CA TYR A 73 -24.27 0.93 -28.14
C TYR A 73 -24.48 1.75 -26.87
N GLN A 74 -24.68 1.06 -25.77
CA GLN A 74 -24.70 1.64 -24.42
C GLN A 74 -23.92 0.72 -23.49
N LEU A 75 -22.94 1.29 -22.79
CA LEU A 75 -22.32 0.62 -21.66
C LEU A 75 -23.22 0.73 -20.43
N LEU A 76 -23.42 -0.39 -19.72
CA LEU A 76 -24.12 -0.51 -18.45
C LEU A 76 -23.18 -1.07 -17.38
N TRP A 77 -23.35 -0.63 -16.15
CA TRP A 77 -22.58 -1.16 -15.02
C TRP A 77 -23.37 -1.08 -13.71
N GLN A 78 -23.00 -1.93 -12.76
CA GLN A 78 -23.57 -1.91 -11.42
C GLN A 78 -22.50 -2.29 -10.40
N MET A 79 -22.60 -1.73 -9.20
CA MET A 79 -21.82 -2.21 -8.07
C MET A 79 -22.28 -3.63 -7.73
N ARG A 80 -21.34 -4.54 -7.44
CA ARG A 80 -21.67 -5.94 -7.13
C ARG A 80 -22.58 -5.99 -5.90
N GLY A 81 -23.73 -6.64 -6.03
CA GLY A 81 -24.76 -6.72 -4.99
C GLY A 81 -25.75 -5.55 -4.96
N SER A 82 -25.54 -4.49 -5.75
CA SER A 82 -26.54 -3.42 -5.92
C SER A 82 -27.59 -3.81 -6.97
N SER A 83 -28.82 -3.32 -6.79
CA SER A 83 -29.88 -3.37 -7.81
C SER A 83 -29.85 -2.16 -8.77
N GLU A 84 -29.06 -1.13 -8.45
CA GLU A 84 -28.94 0.07 -9.27
C GLU A 84 -28.00 -0.17 -10.45
N VAL A 85 -28.57 -0.14 -11.67
CA VAL A 85 -27.81 -0.19 -12.92
C VAL A 85 -27.62 1.23 -13.45
N LYS A 86 -26.35 1.61 -13.63
CA LYS A 86 -25.94 2.86 -14.27
C LYS A 86 -25.62 2.62 -15.74
N ASN A 87 -25.64 3.68 -16.55
CA ASN A 87 -25.37 3.60 -17.98
C ASN A 87 -24.67 4.86 -18.51
N SER A 88 -24.12 4.73 -19.72
CA SER A 88 -23.31 5.76 -20.40
C SER A 88 -24.13 6.87 -21.10
N GLY A 89 -25.41 7.03 -20.72
CA GLY A 89 -26.36 7.95 -21.34
C GLY A 89 -27.05 7.34 -22.56
N THR A 90 -27.62 8.17 -23.43
CA THR A 90 -28.32 7.71 -24.65
C THR A 90 -27.42 6.80 -25.51
N PRO A 91 -27.93 5.69 -26.08
CA PRO A 91 -27.18 4.83 -26.99
C PRO A 91 -26.58 5.60 -28.18
N LYS A 92 -25.37 5.23 -28.59
CA LYS A 92 -24.59 5.95 -29.63
C LYS A 92 -24.06 5.00 -30.70
N ALA A 93 -24.04 5.46 -31.95
CA ALA A 93 -23.40 4.74 -33.04
C ALA A 93 -21.87 4.80 -32.95
N LEU A 94 -21.19 3.78 -33.49
CA LEU A 94 -19.72 3.66 -33.51
C LEU A 94 -19.06 3.91 -32.15
N PHE A 95 -19.75 3.54 -31.08
CA PHE A 95 -19.34 3.79 -29.70
C PHE A 95 -18.75 2.50 -29.14
N SER A 96 -17.42 2.48 -28.99
CA SER A 96 -16.63 1.29 -28.63
C SER A 96 -15.77 1.46 -27.37
N THR A 97 -15.82 2.63 -26.72
CA THR A 97 -15.06 2.89 -25.50
C THR A 97 -15.76 3.89 -24.59
N TYR A 98 -15.62 3.71 -23.28
CA TYR A 98 -16.15 4.64 -22.28
C TYR A 98 -15.30 4.66 -21.01
N LYS A 99 -15.10 5.87 -20.46
CA LYS A 99 -14.42 6.08 -19.18
C LYS A 99 -15.44 6.31 -18.08
N LEU A 100 -15.51 5.38 -17.14
CA LEU A 100 -16.28 5.50 -15.91
C LEU A 100 -15.51 6.39 -14.93
N THR A 101 -16.21 7.25 -14.21
CA THR A 101 -15.65 8.15 -13.20
C THR A 101 -16.54 8.17 -11.95
N GLY A 102 -15.98 8.57 -10.81
CA GLY A 102 -16.72 8.63 -9.55
C GLY A 102 -17.07 7.24 -9.00
N LEU A 103 -16.22 6.26 -9.27
CA LEU A 103 -16.30 4.93 -8.67
C LEU A 103 -15.82 4.99 -7.22
N THR A 104 -16.31 4.08 -6.39
CA THR A 104 -15.85 3.91 -5.01
C THR A 104 -14.58 3.07 -5.02
N GLU A 105 -13.57 3.42 -4.20
CA GLU A 105 -12.35 2.62 -4.04
C GLU A 105 -12.65 1.20 -3.52
N LYS A 106 -11.76 0.23 -3.76
CA LYS A 106 -11.86 -1.16 -3.29
C LYS A 106 -13.21 -1.84 -3.57
N THR A 107 -13.89 -1.43 -4.64
CA THR A 107 -15.26 -1.84 -4.93
C THR A 107 -15.31 -2.62 -6.24
N THR A 108 -15.96 -3.79 -6.21
CA THR A 108 -16.17 -4.61 -7.40
C THR A 108 -17.41 -4.15 -8.17
N TYR A 109 -17.26 -3.96 -9.47
CA TYR A 109 -18.32 -3.61 -10.40
C TYR A 109 -18.48 -4.70 -11.45
N ARG A 110 -19.72 -4.90 -11.89
CA ARG A 110 -20.09 -5.70 -13.07
C ARG A 110 -20.42 -4.75 -14.21
N VAL A 111 -19.91 -5.02 -15.41
CA VAL A 111 -20.06 -4.18 -16.60
C VAL A 111 -20.44 -5.01 -17.83
N TRP A 112 -21.33 -4.50 -18.67
CA TRP A 112 -21.75 -5.12 -19.92
C TRP A 112 -22.17 -4.06 -20.94
N VAL A 113 -22.21 -4.44 -22.21
CA VAL A 113 -22.62 -3.57 -23.32
C VAL A 113 -23.93 -4.09 -23.86
N LYS A 114 -24.87 -3.18 -24.10
CA LYS A 114 -26.09 -3.48 -24.84
C LYS A 114 -26.04 -2.79 -26.20
N VAL A 115 -26.44 -3.52 -27.23
CA VAL A 115 -26.45 -3.06 -28.62
C VAL A 115 -27.87 -3.13 -29.14
N TRP A 116 -28.30 -2.10 -29.87
CA TRP A 116 -29.59 -2.05 -30.56
C TRP A 116 -29.36 -1.89 -32.05
N ASP A 117 -30.17 -2.59 -32.83
CA ASP A 117 -30.34 -2.31 -34.25
C ASP A 117 -31.37 -1.20 -34.51
N LYS A 118 -31.72 -0.99 -35.77
CA LYS A 118 -32.69 0.03 -36.19
C LYS A 118 -34.14 -0.34 -35.90
N ALA A 119 -34.46 -1.64 -35.86
CA ALA A 119 -35.79 -2.16 -35.57
C ALA A 119 -36.07 -2.27 -34.06
N GLY A 120 -35.04 -2.13 -33.23
CA GLY A 120 -35.08 -2.22 -31.78
C GLY A 120 -34.74 -3.60 -31.22
N ASN A 121 -34.28 -4.56 -32.03
CA ASN A 121 -33.77 -5.82 -31.50
C ASN A 121 -32.43 -5.58 -30.79
N THR A 122 -32.13 -6.40 -29.79
CA THR A 122 -31.00 -6.15 -28.89
C THR A 122 -30.17 -7.37 -28.60
N THR A 123 -28.87 -7.13 -28.43
CA THR A 123 -27.93 -8.12 -27.91
C THR A 123 -27.12 -7.52 -26.76
N GLU A 124 -26.92 -8.30 -25.70
CA GLU A 124 -26.09 -7.93 -24.56
C GLU A 124 -24.79 -8.74 -24.57
N TYR A 125 -23.66 -8.04 -24.53
CA TYR A 125 -22.36 -8.69 -24.44
C TYR A 125 -22.20 -9.35 -23.06
N PRO A 126 -21.42 -10.45 -22.96
CA PRO A 126 -21.20 -11.10 -21.68
C PRO A 126 -20.61 -10.12 -20.67
N ALA A 127 -21.21 -10.08 -19.48
CA ALA A 127 -20.76 -9.19 -18.43
C ALA A 127 -19.39 -9.60 -17.89
N GLN A 128 -18.54 -8.61 -17.62
CA GLN A 128 -17.25 -8.79 -16.96
C GLN A 128 -17.23 -8.04 -15.62
N GLU A 129 -16.26 -8.38 -14.77
CA GLU A 129 -16.07 -7.73 -13.47
C GLU A 129 -14.70 -7.07 -13.37
N PHE A 130 -14.64 -5.98 -12.62
CA PHE A 130 -13.39 -5.34 -12.22
C PHE A 130 -13.52 -4.77 -10.80
N THR A 131 -12.39 -4.60 -10.13
CA THR A 131 -12.32 -4.02 -8.78
C THR A 131 -11.43 -2.80 -8.81
N THR A 132 -11.93 -1.68 -8.30
CA THR A 132 -11.13 -0.46 -8.14
C THR A 132 -10.06 -0.64 -7.07
N PRO A 133 -8.85 -0.06 -7.24
CA PRO A 133 -7.83 -0.09 -6.21
C PRO A 133 -8.21 0.78 -5.00
N ALA A 134 -7.39 0.74 -3.96
CA ALA A 134 -7.44 1.67 -2.84
C ALA A 134 -7.15 3.10 -3.32
N LYS A 135 -7.75 4.08 -2.66
CA LYS A 135 -7.41 5.49 -2.83
C LYS A 135 -5.99 5.74 -2.31
N PRO A 136 -5.14 6.40 -3.11
CA PRO A 136 -3.82 6.83 -2.66
C PRO A 136 -3.88 7.68 -1.39
N ILE A 137 -3.05 7.36 -0.41
CA ILE A 137 -2.88 8.11 0.82
C ILE A 137 -1.85 9.22 0.58
N ASN A 138 -2.33 10.46 0.54
CA ASN A 138 -1.51 11.67 0.51
C ASN A 138 -1.72 12.45 1.82
N PRO A 139 -0.95 12.14 2.89
CA PRO A 139 -1.10 12.81 4.16
C PRO A 139 -0.71 14.29 4.03
N THR A 140 -1.39 15.14 4.80
CA THR A 140 -1.11 16.59 4.85
C THR A 140 -0.62 16.96 6.25
N GLY A 141 0.27 17.95 6.32
CA GLY A 141 0.81 18.43 7.59
C GLY A 141 1.90 17.54 8.21
N LEU A 142 2.57 16.70 7.39
CA LEU A 142 3.73 15.92 7.83
C LEU A 142 4.87 16.84 8.29
N ASP A 143 5.53 16.48 9.39
CA ASP A 143 6.74 17.14 9.85
C ASP A 143 7.91 16.75 8.95
N THR A 144 8.74 17.71 8.56
CA THR A 144 9.94 17.49 7.73
C THR A 144 11.21 17.97 8.43
N THR A 145 11.09 18.41 9.67
CA THR A 145 12.13 19.11 10.43
C THR A 145 12.55 18.34 11.66
N ASN A 146 11.60 17.85 12.44
CA ASN A 146 11.89 17.11 13.67
C ASN A 146 11.92 15.63 13.37
N TYR A 147 13.05 14.97 13.61
CA TYR A 147 13.15 13.53 13.41
C TYR A 147 14.21 12.88 14.30
N ILE A 148 14.09 11.57 14.45
CA ILE A 148 15.12 10.69 14.97
C ILE A 148 15.54 9.75 13.84
N GLN A 149 16.83 9.65 13.55
CA GLN A 149 17.36 8.70 12.58
C GLN A 149 17.96 7.50 13.31
N LEU A 150 17.56 6.30 12.88
CA LEU A 150 18.04 5.03 13.43
C LEU A 150 18.72 4.23 12.31
N THR A 151 19.83 3.58 12.64
CA THR A 151 20.48 2.60 11.77
C THR A 151 20.64 1.27 12.51
N THR A 152 20.31 0.17 11.85
CA THR A 152 20.35 -1.19 12.40
C THR A 152 21.12 -2.15 11.51
N GLU A 153 21.72 -3.18 12.10
CA GLU A 153 22.30 -4.32 11.36
C GLU A 153 21.25 -5.32 10.85
N LYS A 154 19.99 -5.20 11.27
CA LYS A 154 18.90 -6.02 10.72
C LYS A 154 18.81 -5.89 9.21
N LYS A 155 18.46 -6.98 8.54
CA LYS A 155 18.34 -7.04 7.08
C LYS A 155 17.03 -6.38 6.63
N VAL A 156 17.05 -5.79 5.44
CA VAL A 156 15.83 -5.34 4.77
C VAL A 156 14.85 -6.52 4.66
N GLY A 157 13.58 -6.27 5.00
CA GLY A 157 12.55 -7.30 5.10
C GLY A 157 12.37 -7.92 6.49
N GLU A 158 13.30 -7.72 7.43
CA GLU A 158 13.10 -8.14 8.82
C GLU A 158 12.19 -7.17 9.59
N ILE A 159 11.65 -7.65 10.71
CA ILE A 159 10.81 -6.86 11.60
C ILE A 159 11.71 -6.04 12.54
N ILE A 160 11.48 -4.73 12.57
CA ILE A 160 11.90 -3.84 13.65
C ILE A 160 10.67 -3.44 14.46
N SER A 161 10.82 -3.37 15.78
CA SER A 161 9.70 -3.01 16.64
C SER A 161 10.12 -2.05 17.73
N PHE A 162 9.29 -1.06 17.98
CA PHE A 162 9.61 0.02 18.89
C PHE A 162 8.32 0.68 19.38
N PHE A 163 8.41 1.34 20.53
CA PHE A 163 7.37 2.23 21.02
C PHE A 163 7.79 3.67 20.75
N ILE A 164 6.84 4.47 20.29
CA ILE A 164 6.99 5.92 20.19
C ILE A 164 5.77 6.61 20.79
N ASP A 165 6.02 7.71 21.49
CA ASP A 165 4.97 8.67 21.85
C ASP A 165 5.42 10.10 21.52
N GLY A 166 4.44 10.97 21.36
CA GLY A 166 4.61 12.35 20.94
C GLY A 166 3.58 13.28 21.55
N ASP A 167 3.76 14.58 21.34
CA ASP A 167 2.79 15.57 21.81
C ASP A 167 1.40 15.28 21.23
N LYS A 168 0.39 15.16 22.11
CA LYS A 168 -0.99 14.85 21.73
C LYS A 168 -1.57 15.85 20.72
N ILE A 169 -1.09 17.10 20.73
CA ILE A 169 -1.56 18.16 19.84
C ILE A 169 -1.01 17.98 18.42
N ASP A 170 0.20 17.42 18.28
CA ASP A 170 0.97 17.42 17.03
C ASP A 170 1.09 16.03 16.37
N LYS A 171 0.30 15.04 16.78
CA LYS A 171 0.34 13.67 16.24
C LYS A 171 0.09 13.57 14.73
N LYS A 172 -0.50 14.60 14.09
CA LYS A 172 -0.71 14.67 12.62
C LYS A 172 0.59 14.80 11.83
N GLY A 173 1.65 15.34 12.44
CA GLY A 173 2.94 15.51 11.77
C GLY A 173 3.79 14.25 11.70
N PHE A 174 3.38 13.15 12.36
CA PHE A 174 4.20 11.96 12.46
C PHE A 174 4.10 11.08 11.23
N TRP A 175 5.27 10.61 10.80
CA TRP A 175 5.42 9.57 9.80
C TRP A 175 6.79 8.92 9.96
N ILE A 176 6.91 7.70 9.48
CA ILE A 176 8.18 6.97 9.48
C ILE A 176 8.61 6.81 8.02
N ASP A 177 9.74 7.42 7.71
CA ASP A 177 10.44 7.39 6.44
C ASP A 177 11.34 6.16 6.40
N PHE A 178 10.82 5.07 5.86
CA PHE A 178 11.49 3.76 5.92
C PHE A 178 12.58 3.59 4.86
N ASN A 179 12.64 4.46 3.87
CA ASN A 179 13.73 4.47 2.87
C ASN A 179 14.73 5.63 3.08
N ASN A 180 14.48 6.49 4.07
CA ASN A 180 15.33 7.60 4.49
C ASN A 180 15.58 8.63 3.36
N ASN A 181 14.59 8.91 2.53
CA ASN A 181 14.73 9.85 1.42
C ASN A 181 14.18 11.26 1.71
N GLY A 182 13.56 11.46 2.88
CA GLY A 182 12.97 12.73 3.31
C GLY A 182 11.70 13.13 2.59
N LYS A 183 11.00 12.22 1.91
CA LYS A 183 9.74 12.45 1.21
C LYS A 183 8.77 11.30 1.48
N TRP A 184 7.48 11.62 1.61
CA TRP A 184 6.46 10.59 1.76
C TRP A 184 6.34 9.76 0.48
N ASP A 185 6.63 8.46 0.60
CA ASP A 185 6.41 7.45 -0.43
C ASP A 185 5.33 6.46 0.00
N GLU A 186 4.19 6.54 -0.67
CA GLU A 186 3.08 5.63 -0.42
C GLU A 186 3.49 4.16 -0.63
N GLY A 187 3.14 3.30 0.34
CA GLY A 187 3.46 1.87 0.31
C GLY A 187 4.86 1.52 0.82
N ILE A 188 5.72 2.52 1.07
CA ILE A 188 7.00 2.36 1.74
C ILE A 188 6.91 2.94 3.15
N ASP A 189 6.45 4.18 3.26
CA ASP A 189 6.37 4.90 4.51
C ASP A 189 5.06 4.64 5.24
N VAL A 190 5.07 4.93 6.53
CA VAL A 190 3.92 4.64 7.39
C VAL A 190 3.56 5.82 8.27
N LEU A 191 2.26 5.95 8.51
CA LEU A 191 1.74 6.76 9.61
C LEU A 191 1.71 5.87 10.86
N PRO A 192 2.48 6.19 11.91
CA PRO A 192 2.54 5.34 13.09
C PRO A 192 1.23 5.34 13.88
N LYS A 193 0.96 4.22 14.57
CA LYS A 193 -0.14 4.11 15.52
C LYS A 193 0.42 4.32 16.93
N PHE A 194 -0.16 5.21 17.73
CA PHE A 194 0.36 5.49 19.07
C PHE A 194 -0.20 4.51 20.11
N GLU A 195 0.01 3.21 19.90
CA GLU A 195 -0.60 2.11 20.66
C GLU A 195 0.44 1.03 20.97
N GLY A 196 1.18 1.19 22.07
CA GLY A 196 2.15 0.20 22.52
C GLY A 196 3.32 0.01 21.55
N TYR A 197 3.93 -1.17 21.59
CA TYR A 197 4.99 -1.55 20.65
C TYR A 197 4.40 -1.85 19.29
N LEU A 198 5.07 -1.33 18.25
CA LEU A 198 4.63 -1.46 16.87
C LEU A 198 5.65 -2.24 16.08
N ASP A 199 5.18 -3.19 15.28
CA ASP A 199 6.00 -4.02 14.42
C ASP A 199 5.97 -3.49 12.99
N TYR A 200 7.15 -3.27 12.41
CA TYR A 200 7.31 -2.78 11.04
C TYR A 200 8.32 -3.62 10.26
N THR A 201 8.03 -3.86 9.00
CA THR A 201 8.97 -4.48 8.07
C THR A 201 9.94 -3.42 7.53
N LEU A 202 11.24 -3.60 7.78
CA LEU A 202 12.28 -2.69 7.31
C LEU A 202 12.31 -2.62 5.77
N LYS A 203 12.38 -1.40 5.24
CA LYS A 203 12.61 -1.13 3.81
C LYS A 203 14.05 -0.67 3.54
N SER A 204 14.72 -0.14 4.56
CA SER A 204 16.14 0.23 4.58
C SER A 204 16.71 -0.07 5.97
N GLN A 205 18.03 -0.24 6.07
CA GLN A 205 18.72 -0.37 7.36
C GLN A 205 18.83 0.95 8.11
N THR A 206 18.69 2.08 7.41
CA THR A 206 18.59 3.41 8.01
C THR A 206 17.23 4.01 7.68
N PHE A 207 16.53 4.51 8.69
CA PHE A 207 15.20 5.10 8.56
C PHE A 207 15.04 6.27 9.54
N ARG A 208 14.03 7.12 9.30
CA ARG A 208 13.72 8.26 10.17
C ARG A 208 12.31 8.18 10.71
N ILE A 209 12.16 8.54 11.97
CA ILE A 209 10.88 8.77 12.62
C ILE A 209 10.71 10.29 12.70
N TYR A 210 9.82 10.85 11.89
CA TYR A 210 9.50 12.29 11.90
C TYR A 210 8.40 12.60 12.91
N GLY A 211 8.44 13.82 13.43
CA GLY A 211 7.50 14.37 14.42
C GLY A 211 8.20 14.80 15.70
N LYS A 212 7.46 15.48 16.58
CA LYS A 212 7.93 15.89 17.91
C LYS A 212 7.88 14.71 18.89
N VAL A 213 8.80 13.76 18.73
CA VAL A 213 8.91 12.55 19.54
C VAL A 213 9.27 12.94 20.97
N ILE A 214 8.50 12.45 21.96
CA ILE A 214 8.75 12.69 23.38
C ILE A 214 9.38 11.46 24.03
N GLU A 215 9.01 10.28 23.56
CA GLU A 215 9.45 8.98 24.10
C GLU A 215 9.77 8.03 22.95
N LEU A 216 10.94 7.39 23.03
CA LEU A 216 11.37 6.33 22.12
C LEU A 216 11.88 5.13 22.95
N ILE A 217 11.27 3.97 22.72
CA ILE A 217 11.74 2.69 23.28
C ILE A 217 12.08 1.77 22.12
N CYS A 218 13.36 1.47 21.96
CA CYS A 218 13.91 0.72 20.83
C CYS A 218 14.98 -0.27 21.29
N ALA A 219 14.70 -0.99 22.38
CA ALA A 219 15.59 -2.00 22.94
C ALA A 219 15.65 -3.27 22.09
N TYR A 220 16.79 -3.98 22.11
CA TYR A 220 17.01 -5.25 21.40
C TYR A 220 16.85 -5.19 19.87
N ARG A 221 17.26 -4.08 19.23
CA ARG A 221 17.06 -3.83 17.78
C ARG A 221 18.32 -3.81 16.94
N GLU A 222 19.44 -4.25 17.50
CA GLU A 222 20.73 -4.28 16.80
C GLU A 222 21.09 -2.93 16.18
N LEU A 223 20.70 -1.84 16.86
CA LEU A 223 21.00 -0.49 16.42
C LEU A 223 22.52 -0.26 16.47
N THR A 224 23.08 0.24 15.39
CA THR A 224 24.50 0.60 15.26
C THR A 224 24.74 2.10 15.22
N ASP A 225 23.72 2.88 14.84
CA ASP A 225 23.74 4.34 14.94
C ASP A 225 22.38 4.87 15.38
N LEU A 226 22.41 5.98 16.13
CA LEU A 226 21.24 6.67 16.62
C LEU A 226 21.53 8.17 16.65
N ASN A 227 20.84 8.91 15.78
CA ASN A 227 20.94 10.37 15.71
C ASN A 227 19.63 11.02 16.16
N ILE A 228 19.68 11.64 17.34
CA ILE A 228 18.56 12.38 17.97
C ILE A 228 18.71 13.90 17.87
N SER A 229 19.75 14.41 17.20
CA SER A 229 20.06 15.86 17.16
C SER A 229 18.96 16.72 16.52
N HIS A 230 18.11 16.11 15.70
CA HIS A 230 16.96 16.75 15.06
C HIS A 230 15.66 16.59 15.88
N ASN A 231 15.73 16.13 17.13
CA ASN A 231 14.55 15.97 17.98
C ASN A 231 14.76 16.57 19.38
N PRO A 232 14.75 17.91 19.51
CA PRO A 232 14.93 18.57 20.80
C PRO A 232 13.77 18.34 21.79
N PHE A 233 12.70 17.66 21.36
CA PHE A 233 11.52 17.32 22.17
C PHE A 233 11.65 15.98 22.90
N LEU A 234 12.61 15.14 22.52
CA LEU A 234 12.83 13.84 23.14
C LEU A 234 13.19 14.03 24.62
N ARG A 235 12.50 13.30 25.50
CA ARG A 235 12.72 13.33 26.96
C ARG A 235 13.04 11.97 27.52
N LYS A 236 12.51 10.92 26.92
CA LYS A 236 12.69 9.54 27.35
C LYS A 236 13.28 8.71 26.22
N LEU A 237 14.40 8.06 26.51
CA LEU A 237 15.12 7.26 25.54
C LEU A 237 15.54 5.94 26.16
N PHE A 238 14.97 4.83 25.69
CA PHE A 238 15.29 3.49 26.17
C PHE A 238 15.80 2.63 25.01
N VAL A 239 17.11 2.33 25.02
CA VAL A 239 17.84 1.74 23.89
C VAL A 239 18.83 0.67 24.34
N GLU A 240 18.59 0.05 25.48
CA GLU A 240 19.40 -1.06 25.98
C GLU A 240 19.42 -2.27 25.02
N ASN A 241 20.44 -3.10 25.17
CA ASN A 241 20.70 -4.29 24.37
C ASN A 241 20.78 -4.00 22.85
N ASN A 242 21.53 -2.95 22.49
CA ASN A 242 21.85 -2.60 21.11
C ASN A 242 23.37 -2.66 20.86
N LYS A 243 23.83 -2.20 19.69
CA LYS A 243 25.24 -2.17 19.27
C LYS A 243 25.74 -0.73 19.12
N LEU A 244 25.18 0.20 19.92
CA LEU A 244 25.45 1.62 19.82
C LEU A 244 26.82 1.94 20.44
N PRO A 245 27.79 2.49 19.67
CA PRO A 245 29.11 2.79 20.21
C PRO A 245 29.08 3.95 21.22
N SER A 246 28.24 4.96 20.96
CA SER A 246 28.01 6.14 21.81
C SER A 246 26.68 6.80 21.41
N ILE A 247 26.13 7.66 22.26
CA ILE A 247 24.99 8.52 21.93
C ILE A 247 25.35 9.97 22.24
N LYS A 248 25.10 10.86 21.28
CA LYS A 248 25.30 12.31 21.39
C LYS A 248 23.96 13.01 21.58
N ASN A 249 24.00 14.30 21.94
CA ASN A 249 22.82 15.15 22.07
C ASN A 249 21.83 14.72 23.16
N LEU A 250 22.34 14.24 24.29
CA LEU A 250 21.54 13.76 25.41
C LEU A 250 21.10 14.88 26.38
N GLU A 251 21.52 16.13 26.18
CA GLU A 251 21.33 17.26 27.11
C GLU A 251 19.88 17.49 27.56
N HIS A 252 18.90 17.12 26.73
CA HIS A 252 17.47 17.30 27.02
C HIS A 252 16.79 16.07 27.63
N ILE A 253 17.49 14.93 27.73
CA ILE A 253 16.92 13.66 28.20
C ILE A 253 16.79 13.68 29.73
N THR A 254 15.63 13.23 30.21
CA THR A 254 15.29 13.15 31.64
C THR A 254 15.07 11.73 32.14
N ALA A 255 14.86 10.77 31.22
CA ALA A 255 14.80 9.34 31.53
C ALA A 255 15.59 8.57 30.47
N LEU A 256 16.57 7.78 30.91
CA LEU A 256 17.50 7.11 30.01
C LEU A 256 17.70 5.65 30.42
N SER A 257 17.64 4.74 29.45
CA SER A 257 18.03 3.34 29.60
C SER A 257 19.00 2.99 28.48
N LEU A 258 20.19 2.51 28.84
CA LEU A 258 21.25 2.19 27.89
C LEU A 258 22.23 1.14 28.43
N ASP A 259 23.03 0.60 27.53
CA ASP A 259 24.07 -0.35 27.86
C ASP A 259 25.34 0.34 28.36
N SER A 260 26.05 -0.30 29.30
CA SER A 260 27.31 0.21 29.84
C SER A 260 28.39 0.52 28.77
N HIS A 261 28.51 -0.27 27.70
CA HIS A 261 29.50 -0.02 26.65
C HIS A 261 29.21 1.28 25.88
N THR A 262 27.92 1.60 25.68
CA THR A 262 27.47 2.86 25.08
C THR A 262 27.65 4.01 26.07
N MET A 263 27.24 3.80 27.33
CA MET A 263 27.32 4.79 28.40
C MET A 263 28.74 5.32 28.61
N LEU A 264 29.72 4.43 28.70
CA LEU A 264 31.13 4.80 28.96
C LEU A 264 31.73 5.69 27.86
N ASN A 265 31.16 5.67 26.66
CA ASN A 265 31.58 6.48 25.53
C ASN A 265 30.64 7.67 25.26
N SER A 266 29.66 7.91 26.14
CA SER A 266 28.65 8.96 26.01
C SER A 266 28.77 9.99 27.12
N THR A 267 28.37 11.23 26.85
CA THR A 267 28.21 12.25 27.91
C THR A 267 26.78 12.21 28.42
N LEU A 268 26.60 11.67 29.63
CA LEU A 268 25.27 11.58 30.25
C LEU A 268 24.77 12.96 30.72
N PRO A 269 23.45 13.22 30.61
CA PRO A 269 22.86 14.45 31.10
C PRO A 269 22.76 14.43 32.64
N THR A 270 22.96 15.59 33.27
CA THR A 270 22.92 15.72 34.74
C THR A 270 21.50 15.84 35.29
N ASN A 271 20.52 16.18 34.45
CA ASN A 271 19.12 16.39 34.82
C ASN A 271 18.26 15.11 34.76
N LEU A 272 18.88 13.93 34.86
CA LEU A 272 18.16 12.66 34.85
C LEU A 272 17.30 12.50 36.11
N SER A 273 16.06 12.07 35.90
CA SER A 273 15.15 11.61 36.95
C SER A 273 15.07 10.07 37.01
N PHE A 274 15.41 9.40 35.92
CA PHE A 274 15.45 7.95 35.79
C PHE A 274 16.70 7.56 35.00
N LEU A 275 17.45 6.59 35.51
CA LEU A 275 18.59 5.99 34.83
C LEU A 275 18.55 4.46 35.00
N ASP A 276 18.50 3.73 33.90
CA ASP A 276 18.67 2.28 33.86
C ASP A 276 19.95 1.95 33.08
N ILE A 277 20.79 1.10 33.67
CA ILE A 277 22.02 0.62 33.05
C ILE A 277 22.00 -0.89 33.01
N THR A 278 22.16 -1.44 31.81
CA THR A 278 22.44 -2.86 31.61
C THR A 278 23.95 -3.07 31.40
N GLU A 279 24.58 -3.87 32.26
CA GLU A 279 26.00 -4.22 32.11
C GLU A 279 26.22 -5.14 30.90
N THR A 280 27.11 -4.69 30.02
CA THR A 280 27.55 -5.34 28.78
C THR A 280 29.07 -5.26 28.64
N THR A 281 29.70 -4.30 29.31
CA THR A 281 31.14 -4.24 29.61
C THR A 281 31.31 -3.83 31.07
N ALA A 282 32.46 -4.16 31.67
CA ALA A 282 32.71 -3.83 33.08
C ALA A 282 32.68 -2.30 33.30
N ILE A 283 32.07 -1.88 34.40
CA ILE A 283 31.97 -0.48 34.83
C ILE A 283 32.97 -0.29 35.98
N PRO A 284 34.23 0.12 35.71
CA PRO A 284 35.27 0.16 36.74
C PRO A 284 35.00 1.21 37.83
N ALA A 285 34.31 2.29 37.49
CA ALA A 285 33.83 3.30 38.42
C ALA A 285 32.49 3.84 37.90
N PHE A 286 31.47 3.81 38.76
CA PHE A 286 30.18 4.38 38.45
C PHE A 286 29.91 5.56 39.38
N ASP A 287 30.13 6.77 38.87
CA ASP A 287 29.89 8.02 39.61
C ASP A 287 28.52 8.58 39.26
N VAL A 288 27.65 8.65 40.27
CA VAL A 288 26.27 9.15 40.16
C VAL A 288 26.09 10.52 40.82
N LYS A 289 27.15 11.14 41.34
CA LYS A 289 27.08 12.38 42.12
C LYS A 289 26.50 13.55 41.34
N ALA A 290 26.70 13.55 40.02
CA ALA A 290 26.19 14.59 39.14
C ALA A 290 24.66 14.53 38.91
N PHE A 291 24.01 13.40 39.24
CA PHE A 291 22.57 13.18 39.00
C PHE A 291 21.72 13.58 40.21
N THR A 292 21.75 14.87 40.59
CA THR A 292 21.10 15.36 41.82
C THR A 292 19.56 15.27 41.79
N ASN A 293 18.97 15.15 40.60
CA ASN A 293 17.52 15.02 40.39
C ASN A 293 17.05 13.57 40.21
N LEU A 294 17.96 12.59 40.35
CA LEU A 294 17.67 11.18 40.13
C LEU A 294 16.70 10.65 41.18
N LYS A 295 15.58 10.07 40.72
CA LYS A 295 14.53 9.48 41.57
C LYS A 295 14.55 7.97 41.53
N GLU A 296 14.94 7.40 40.40
CA GLU A 296 15.01 5.97 40.18
C GLU A 296 16.32 5.63 39.46
N LEU A 297 17.06 4.68 40.02
CA LEU A 297 18.28 4.15 39.46
C LEU A 297 18.13 2.63 39.36
N LEU A 298 18.15 2.07 38.16
CA LEU A 298 18.12 0.62 37.95
C LEU A 298 19.49 0.16 37.50
N ILE A 299 20.04 -0.80 38.23
CA ILE A 299 21.36 -1.38 37.95
C ILE A 299 21.13 -2.84 37.56
N ASN A 300 20.75 -3.03 36.30
CA ASN A 300 20.33 -4.33 35.80
C ASN A 300 21.53 -5.18 35.39
N ARG A 301 21.65 -6.36 36.00
CA ARG A 301 22.68 -7.36 35.69
C ARG A 301 24.12 -6.84 35.86
N CYS A 302 24.34 -5.75 36.60
CA CYS A 302 25.69 -5.24 36.82
C CYS A 302 26.41 -6.03 37.91
N LYS A 303 27.47 -6.74 37.53
CA LYS A 303 28.30 -7.56 38.42
C LYS A 303 29.59 -6.84 38.82
N SER A 304 29.99 -5.86 38.03
CA SER A 304 31.24 -5.10 38.22
C SER A 304 31.12 -3.96 39.24
N ILE A 305 29.89 -3.52 39.54
CA ILE A 305 29.63 -2.48 40.54
C ILE A 305 29.61 -3.11 41.94
N HIS A 306 30.66 -2.86 42.72
CA HIS A 306 30.79 -3.38 44.09
C HIS A 306 30.46 -2.35 45.17
N SER A 307 30.41 -1.07 44.82
CA SER A 307 30.10 0.02 45.73
C SER A 307 29.48 1.19 44.97
N LEU A 308 28.59 1.93 45.63
CA LEU A 308 27.91 3.09 45.05
C LEU A 308 27.73 4.18 46.12
N ASP A 309 28.22 5.38 45.84
CA ASP A 309 28.04 6.54 46.71
C ASP A 309 26.79 7.32 46.27
N LEU A 310 25.71 7.14 47.03
CA LEU A 310 24.41 7.77 46.79
C LEU A 310 24.18 9.04 47.62
N SER A 311 25.19 9.51 48.35
CA SER A 311 25.04 10.65 49.28
C SER A 311 24.65 11.96 48.57
N GLN A 312 24.90 12.07 47.26
CA GLN A 312 24.59 13.23 46.44
C GLN A 312 23.30 13.06 45.60
N ASN A 313 22.51 12.01 45.86
CA ASN A 313 21.25 11.74 45.16
C ASN A 313 20.06 11.82 46.14
N PRO A 314 19.77 12.99 46.74
CA PRO A 314 18.79 13.13 47.83
C PRO A 314 17.34 12.85 47.41
N GLN A 315 17.05 12.81 46.11
CA GLN A 315 15.72 12.52 45.56
C GLN A 315 15.50 11.04 45.24
N LEU A 316 16.51 10.19 45.41
CA LEU A 316 16.44 8.78 45.05
C LEU A 316 15.46 8.05 45.98
N VAL A 317 14.43 7.45 45.39
CA VAL A 317 13.39 6.69 46.12
C VAL A 317 13.36 5.22 45.73
N ARG A 318 14.02 4.85 44.63
CA ARG A 318 14.09 3.47 44.13
C ARG A 318 15.48 3.13 43.58
N LEU A 319 16.00 1.98 44.01
CA LEU A 319 17.23 1.34 43.57
C LEU A 319 16.95 -0.12 43.21
#